data_AF-A0A498EMZ1-F1
#
_entry.id   AF-A0A498EMZ1-F1
#
_cell.length_a   1.000
_cell.length_b   1.000
_cell.length_c   1.000
_cell.angle_alpha   90.00
_cell.angle_beta   90.00
_cell.angle_gamma   90.00
#
_symmetry.space_group_name_H-M   'P 1'
#
loop_
_entity.id
_entity.type
_entity.pdbx_description
1 polymer ?
#
loop_
_entity_poly.entity_id
_entity_poly.type
_entity_poly.pdbx_seq_one_letter_code
_entity_poly.pdbx_strand_id
1 'polypeptide(L)'
;MLKETDEPAIAADRVDRLAYLPDVLVESQRPVYDRLAAVIGQPLSQHVETVERARGELELVTGFHPQRMEQVADAVRSDAQQVSEPATVDTLDLLAGVSQLHHDLTDYLTTDTTAEQTTLHLASETAVLTRAIRELTANPDIWAAAYPTIEQLVVAGASMLTAPLEDLLRVVATRTDTDVQLCLRTASGPAIADHLTQTTAVDAPGTQGVFSWR
;
A
#
# COMPACT_ATOMS: atom_id res chain seq x y z
N MET A 1 5.45 12.79 10.41
CA MET A 1 6.47 12.33 9.46
C MET A 1 7.84 12.67 10.01
N LEU A 2 8.79 11.75 9.87
CA LEU A 2 10.21 11.97 10.17
C LEU A 2 10.65 13.22 9.38
N LYS A 3 10.96 14.31 10.08
CA LYS A 3 11.23 15.63 9.47
C LYS A 3 12.68 15.78 8.98
N GLU A 4 13.52 14.77 9.20
CA GLU A 4 14.96 14.84 8.88
C GLU A 4 15.32 14.35 7.47
N THR A 5 14.35 13.94 6.66
CA THR A 5 14.62 13.77 5.23
C THR A 5 14.54 15.11 4.52
N ASP A 6 15.65 15.52 3.90
CA ASP A 6 15.81 16.76 3.12
C ASP A 6 14.80 16.94 1.96
N GLU A 7 13.94 15.95 1.72
CA GLU A 7 12.82 15.98 0.77
C GLU A 7 11.49 15.77 1.51
N PRO A 8 10.71 16.83 1.79
CA PRO A 8 9.38 16.67 2.35
C PRO A 8 8.48 15.90 1.37
N ALA A 9 7.70 14.93 1.85
CA ALA A 9 6.71 14.23 1.05
C ALA A 9 5.28 14.58 1.50
N ILE A 10 4.41 14.85 0.54
CA ILE A 10 2.98 15.13 0.77
C ILE A 10 2.15 14.07 0.07
N ALA A 11 1.13 13.57 0.77
CA ALA A 11 0.17 12.65 0.18
C ALA A 11 -0.88 13.43 -0.64
N ALA A 12 -1.14 12.97 -1.87
CA ALA A 12 -2.33 13.32 -2.61
C ALA A 12 -3.56 12.85 -1.84
N ASP A 13 -4.56 13.70 -1.69
CA ASP A 13 -5.83 13.29 -1.11
C ASP A 13 -6.66 12.49 -2.13
N ARG A 14 -7.82 11.98 -1.70
CA ARG A 14 -8.68 11.18 -2.60
C ARG A 14 -9.21 12.00 -3.77
N VAL A 15 -9.52 13.28 -3.55
CA VAL A 15 -10.04 14.17 -4.60
C VAL A 15 -8.96 14.45 -5.62
N ASP A 16 -7.73 14.70 -5.17
CA ASP A 16 -6.56 14.85 -6.04
C ASP A 16 -6.40 13.63 -6.95
N ARG A 17 -6.36 12.43 -6.36
CA ARG A 17 -6.22 11.19 -7.14
C ARG A 17 -7.34 11.00 -8.16
N LEU A 18 -8.60 11.22 -7.77
CA LEU A 18 -9.74 11.09 -8.68
C LEU A 18 -9.66 12.07 -9.86
N ALA A 19 -9.01 13.23 -9.68
CA ALA A 19 -8.78 14.18 -10.77
C ALA A 19 -7.73 13.68 -11.77
N TYR A 20 -6.68 12.98 -11.31
CA TYR A 20 -5.59 12.48 -12.18
C TYR A 20 -5.89 11.13 -12.85
N LEU A 21 -6.70 10.29 -12.23
CA LEU A 21 -6.97 8.93 -12.71
C LEU A 21 -7.46 8.84 -14.17
N PRO A 22 -8.34 9.72 -14.67
CA PRO A 22 -8.75 9.69 -16.08
C PRO A 22 -7.56 9.83 -17.04
N ASP A 23 -6.63 10.74 -16.75
CA ASP A 23 -5.47 11.00 -17.62
C ASP A 23 -4.50 9.82 -17.56
N VAL A 24 -4.19 9.32 -16.36
CA VAL A 24 -3.36 8.12 -16.17
C VAL A 24 -3.89 6.92 -16.95
N LEU A 25 -5.21 6.69 -16.91
CA LEU A 25 -5.87 5.58 -17.60
C LEU A 25 -5.86 5.73 -19.13
N VAL A 26 -5.92 6.96 -19.66
CA VAL A 26 -5.95 7.23 -21.10
C VAL A 26 -4.55 7.22 -21.70
N GLU A 27 -3.57 7.80 -21.02
CA GLU A 27 -2.21 7.99 -21.55
C GLU A 27 -1.39 6.69 -21.58
N SER A 28 -1.62 5.81 -20.62
CA SER A 28 -0.74 4.64 -20.42
C SER A 28 -0.92 3.52 -21.46
N GLN A 29 -2.06 3.46 -22.17
CA GLN A 29 -2.40 2.47 -23.21
C GLN A 29 -1.85 1.04 -22.94
N ARG A 30 -2.08 0.49 -21.73
CA ARG A 30 -1.55 -0.81 -21.31
C ARG A 30 -2.58 -1.93 -21.49
N PRO A 31 -2.18 -3.12 -21.99
CA PRO A 31 -3.08 -4.27 -22.10
C PRO A 31 -3.73 -4.71 -20.77
N VAL A 32 -3.06 -4.47 -19.64
CA VAL A 32 -3.61 -4.78 -18.32
C VAL A 32 -4.84 -3.93 -17.99
N TYR A 33 -4.98 -2.73 -18.56
CA TYR A 33 -6.18 -1.91 -18.38
C TYR A 33 -7.35 -2.41 -19.21
N ASP A 34 -7.12 -3.04 -20.37
CA ASP A 34 -8.21 -3.69 -21.11
C ASP A 34 -8.83 -4.84 -20.30
N ARG A 35 -7.98 -5.62 -19.61
CA ARG A 35 -8.42 -6.70 -18.71
C ARG A 35 -9.11 -6.17 -17.46
N LEU A 36 -8.54 -5.15 -16.82
CA LEU A 36 -9.18 -4.48 -15.70
C LEU A 36 -10.57 -3.91 -16.09
N ALA A 37 -10.69 -3.37 -17.31
CA ALA A 37 -11.95 -2.86 -17.84
C ALA A 37 -12.98 -3.97 -18.09
N ALA A 38 -12.54 -5.18 -18.44
CA ALA A 38 -13.44 -6.32 -18.57
C ALA A 38 -14.05 -6.72 -17.21
N VAL A 39 -13.33 -6.51 -16.10
CA VAL A 39 -13.79 -6.81 -14.74
C VAL A 39 -14.64 -5.68 -14.15
N ILE A 40 -14.17 -4.43 -14.25
CA ILE A 40 -14.81 -3.27 -13.60
C ILE A 40 -15.89 -2.61 -14.46
N GLY A 41 -15.73 -2.65 -15.79
CA GLY A 41 -16.60 -1.99 -16.77
C GLY A 41 -15.82 -1.12 -17.77
N GLN A 42 -16.33 -1.08 -19.01
CA GLN A 42 -15.79 -0.26 -20.09
C GLN A 42 -16.68 0.98 -20.36
N PRO A 43 -16.08 2.18 -20.54
CA PRO A 43 -14.66 2.50 -20.39
C PRO A 43 -14.26 2.73 -18.92
N LEU A 44 -13.03 2.35 -18.53
CA LEU A 44 -12.54 2.51 -17.14
C LEU A 44 -12.60 3.96 -16.63
N SER A 45 -12.43 4.95 -17.52
CA SER A 45 -12.53 6.37 -17.18
C SER A 45 -13.91 6.79 -16.65
N GLN A 46 -14.96 6.00 -16.90
CA GLN A 46 -16.29 6.20 -16.31
C GLN A 46 -16.47 5.49 -14.96
N HIS A 47 -15.48 4.71 -14.53
CA HIS A 47 -15.52 3.90 -13.30
C HIS A 47 -14.39 4.25 -12.31
N VAL A 48 -13.82 5.45 -12.41
CA VAL A 48 -12.66 5.89 -11.59
C VAL A 48 -12.87 5.77 -10.08
N GLU A 49 -14.09 5.93 -9.58
CA GLU A 49 -14.36 5.75 -8.14
C GLU A 49 -14.24 4.30 -7.69
N THR A 50 -14.70 3.36 -8.52
CA THR A 50 -14.59 1.91 -8.23
C THR A 50 -13.14 1.48 -8.29
N VAL A 51 -12.42 1.97 -9.29
CA VAL A 51 -10.99 1.74 -9.47
C VAL A 51 -10.19 2.27 -8.27
N GLU A 52 -10.41 3.53 -7.86
CA GLU A 52 -9.74 4.13 -6.70
C GLU A 52 -10.08 3.41 -5.39
N ARG A 53 -11.32 2.94 -5.23
CA ARG A 53 -11.70 2.12 -4.08
C ARG A 53 -10.90 0.82 -4.05
N ALA A 54 -10.84 0.10 -5.16
CA ALA A 54 -10.07 -1.13 -5.27
C ALA A 54 -8.56 -0.89 -5.01
N ARG A 55 -8.02 0.22 -5.50
CA ARG A 55 -6.64 0.66 -5.21
C ARG A 55 -6.41 0.85 -3.71
N GLY A 56 -7.29 1.59 -3.05
CA GLY A 56 -7.21 1.80 -1.60
C GLY A 56 -7.31 0.50 -0.81
N GLU A 57 -8.24 -0.39 -1.16
CA GLU A 57 -8.37 -1.68 -0.48
C GLU A 57 -7.13 -2.56 -0.64
N LEU A 58 -6.60 -2.66 -1.87
CA LEU A 58 -5.37 -3.41 -2.12
C LEU A 58 -4.17 -2.81 -1.36
N GLU A 59 -4.11 -1.48 -1.27
CA GLU A 59 -3.09 -0.75 -0.51
C GLU A 59 -3.14 -1.08 1.00
N LEU A 60 -4.34 -1.15 1.58
CA LEU A 60 -4.50 -1.46 3.01
C LEU A 60 -4.09 -2.90 3.33
N VAL A 61 -4.38 -3.84 2.43
CA VAL A 61 -4.11 -5.28 2.64
C VAL A 61 -2.67 -5.65 2.32
N THR A 62 -2.06 -5.05 1.31
CA THR A 62 -0.75 -5.48 0.80
C THR A 62 0.34 -4.42 0.92
N GLY A 63 -0.03 -3.14 1.04
CA GLY A 63 0.91 -2.02 0.85
C GLY A 63 1.50 -1.94 -0.55
N PHE A 64 0.96 -2.69 -1.52
CA PHE A 64 1.59 -3.02 -2.81
C PHE A 64 2.93 -3.76 -2.67
N HIS A 65 3.15 -4.46 -1.54
CA HIS A 65 4.34 -5.27 -1.35
C HIS A 65 4.30 -6.52 -2.24
N PRO A 66 5.34 -6.78 -3.08
CA PRO A 66 5.31 -7.89 -4.03
C PRO A 66 5.02 -9.26 -3.41
N GLN A 67 5.65 -9.58 -2.28
CA GLN A 67 5.42 -10.85 -1.59
C GLN A 67 3.97 -11.00 -1.11
N ARG A 68 3.32 -9.93 -0.64
CA ARG A 68 1.92 -10.00 -0.18
C ARG A 68 0.94 -10.12 -1.34
N MET A 69 1.21 -9.43 -2.45
CA MET A 69 0.39 -9.58 -3.65
C MET A 69 0.50 -11.00 -4.23
N GLU A 70 1.68 -11.63 -4.19
CA GLU A 70 1.81 -13.03 -4.59
C GLU A 70 1.06 -13.97 -3.64
N GLN A 71 1.12 -13.74 -2.32
CA GLN A 71 0.35 -14.51 -1.35
C GLN A 71 -1.17 -14.40 -1.58
N VAL A 72 -1.67 -13.21 -1.93
CA VAL A 72 -3.07 -13.02 -2.33
C VAL A 72 -3.37 -13.81 -3.59
N ALA A 73 -2.51 -13.74 -4.61
CA ALA A 73 -2.68 -14.49 -5.84
C ALA A 73 -2.69 -16.01 -5.61
N ASP A 74 -1.80 -16.53 -4.76
CA ASP A 74 -1.73 -17.94 -4.39
C ASP A 74 -2.95 -18.40 -3.59
N ALA A 75 -3.48 -17.57 -2.69
CA ALA A 75 -4.75 -17.84 -2.01
C ALA A 75 -5.90 -17.95 -3.03
N VAL A 76 -6.01 -17.01 -3.96
CA VAL A 76 -7.03 -17.01 -5.02
C VAL A 76 -6.90 -18.23 -5.95
N ARG A 77 -5.68 -18.67 -6.27
CA ARG A 77 -5.43 -19.87 -7.09
C ARG A 77 -5.70 -21.17 -6.35
N SER A 78 -5.36 -21.24 -5.06
CA SER A 78 -5.58 -22.44 -4.25
C SER A 78 -7.06 -22.66 -3.92
N ASP A 79 -7.82 -21.58 -3.75
CA ASP A 79 -9.28 -21.62 -3.60
C ASP A 79 -10.03 -21.89 -4.93
N ALA A 80 -9.33 -21.96 -6.07
CA ALA A 80 -9.95 -22.24 -7.38
C ALA A 80 -10.60 -23.64 -7.49
N GLN A 81 -10.38 -24.53 -6.49
CA GLN A 81 -11.17 -25.76 -6.38
C GLN A 81 -12.60 -25.52 -5.85
N GLN A 82 -12.84 -24.38 -5.19
CA GLN A 82 -14.13 -23.96 -4.64
C GLN A 82 -14.78 -22.82 -5.44
N VAL A 83 -14.01 -22.11 -6.27
CA VAL A 83 -14.43 -20.95 -7.07
C VAL A 83 -14.33 -21.29 -8.57
N SER A 84 -15.17 -20.68 -9.40
CA SER A 84 -15.13 -20.90 -10.86
C SER A 84 -13.89 -20.26 -11.49
N GLU A 85 -13.36 -20.87 -12.56
CA GLU A 85 -12.20 -20.36 -13.31
C GLU A 85 -12.34 -18.88 -13.74
N PRO A 86 -13.51 -18.39 -14.21
CA PRO A 86 -13.68 -16.98 -14.53
C PRO A 86 -13.46 -16.05 -13.32
N ALA A 87 -13.97 -16.41 -12.14
CA ALA A 87 -13.80 -15.57 -10.95
C ALA A 87 -12.33 -15.53 -10.47
N THR A 88 -11.58 -16.63 -10.63
CA THR A 88 -10.13 -16.62 -10.41
C THR A 88 -9.42 -15.68 -11.39
N VAL A 89 -9.75 -15.74 -12.67
CA VAL A 89 -9.15 -14.87 -13.70
C VAL A 89 -9.48 -13.40 -13.43
N ASP A 90 -10.75 -13.08 -13.18
CA ASP A 90 -11.21 -11.71 -12.91
C ASP A 90 -10.52 -11.13 -11.67
N THR A 91 -10.34 -11.92 -10.62
CA THR A 91 -9.67 -11.49 -9.38
C THR A 91 -8.18 -11.20 -9.62
N LEU A 92 -7.50 -12.04 -10.41
CA LEU A 92 -6.09 -11.83 -10.74
C LEU A 92 -5.90 -10.64 -11.71
N ASP A 93 -6.83 -10.44 -12.64
CA ASP A 93 -6.84 -9.27 -13.53
C ASP A 93 -7.12 -7.97 -12.74
N LEU A 94 -7.99 -8.02 -11.73
CA LEU A 94 -8.20 -6.92 -10.79
C LEU A 94 -6.92 -6.60 -10.01
N LEU A 95 -6.25 -7.60 -9.43
CA LEU A 95 -4.99 -7.43 -8.69
C LEU A 95 -3.88 -6.83 -9.58
N ALA A 96 -3.71 -7.35 -10.79
CA ALA A 96 -2.72 -6.87 -11.74
C ALA A 96 -3.02 -5.43 -12.20
N GLY A 97 -4.26 -5.17 -12.62
CA GLY A 97 -4.66 -3.85 -13.12
C GLY A 97 -4.59 -2.76 -12.05
N VAL A 98 -5.03 -3.06 -10.83
CA VAL A 98 -5.02 -2.08 -9.73
C VAL A 98 -3.59 -1.81 -9.23
N SER A 99 -2.72 -2.82 -9.16
CA SER A 99 -1.31 -2.60 -8.81
C SER A 99 -0.55 -1.82 -9.89
N GLN A 100 -0.81 -2.09 -11.17
CA GLN A 100 -0.27 -1.27 -12.26
C GLN A 100 -0.76 0.18 -12.16
N LEU A 101 -2.04 0.40 -11.86
CA LEU A 101 -2.58 1.74 -11.71
C LEU A 101 -1.91 2.52 -10.59
N HIS A 102 -1.69 1.89 -9.44
CA HIS A 102 -0.98 2.53 -8.33
C HIS A 102 0.44 2.95 -8.73
N HIS A 103 1.13 2.10 -9.49
CA HIS A 103 2.45 2.43 -10.03
C HIS A 103 2.38 3.60 -11.01
N ASP A 104 1.50 3.55 -12.01
CA ASP A 104 1.38 4.62 -13.02
C ASP A 104 0.94 5.96 -12.39
N LEU A 105 0.06 5.93 -11.39
CA LEU A 105 -0.34 7.12 -10.64
C LEU A 105 0.82 7.69 -9.83
N THR A 106 1.64 6.84 -9.21
CA THR A 106 2.83 7.28 -8.48
C THR A 106 3.82 7.92 -9.45
N ASP A 107 4.09 7.26 -10.57
CA ASP A 107 4.98 7.80 -11.60
C ASP A 107 4.46 9.16 -12.10
N TYR A 108 3.17 9.27 -12.41
CA TYR A 108 2.53 10.51 -12.83
C TYR A 108 2.74 11.65 -11.82
N LEU A 109 2.45 11.40 -10.54
CA LEU A 109 2.63 12.39 -9.46
C LEU A 109 4.09 12.79 -9.24
N THR A 110 5.03 11.88 -9.45
CA THR A 110 6.48 12.18 -9.37
C THR A 110 7.01 12.92 -10.60
N THR A 111 6.37 12.78 -11.76
CA THR A 111 6.75 13.53 -12.98
C THR A 111 6.11 14.91 -13.04
N ASP A 112 4.91 15.09 -12.48
CA ASP A 112 4.20 16.37 -12.41
C ASP A 112 4.81 17.32 -11.35
N THR A 113 5.67 16.78 -10.48
CA THR A 113 6.53 17.59 -9.62
C THR A 113 7.64 18.22 -10.47
N THR A 114 7.35 19.41 -11.01
CA THR A 114 8.30 20.22 -11.78
C THR A 114 9.61 20.41 -11.01
N ALA A 115 10.74 20.57 -11.71
CA ALA A 115 12.08 20.73 -11.12
C ALA A 115 12.23 21.89 -10.11
N GLU A 116 11.21 22.74 -9.94
CA GLU A 116 11.15 23.81 -8.95
C GLU A 116 10.45 23.40 -7.64
N GLN A 117 9.74 22.27 -7.62
CA GLN A 117 9.05 21.74 -6.44
C GLN A 117 9.96 20.75 -5.70
N THR A 118 10.48 21.18 -4.55
CA THR A 118 11.32 20.35 -3.64
C THR A 118 10.51 19.29 -2.86
N THR A 119 9.19 19.26 -3.04
CA THR A 119 8.28 18.39 -2.28
C THR A 119 7.84 17.22 -3.12
N LEU A 120 8.07 16.00 -2.66
CA LEU A 120 7.62 14.78 -3.33
C LEU A 120 6.11 14.58 -3.13
N HIS A 121 5.36 14.43 -4.22
CA HIS A 121 3.94 14.10 -4.17
C HIS A 121 3.75 12.58 -4.25
N LEU A 122 3.16 11.99 -3.22
CA LEU A 122 2.92 10.56 -3.11
C LEU A 122 1.44 10.23 -3.27
N ALA A 123 1.14 9.05 -3.81
CA ALA A 123 -0.24 8.68 -4.11
C ALA A 123 -1.16 8.65 -2.88
N SER A 124 -0.66 8.42 -1.67
CA SER A 124 -1.49 8.30 -0.47
C SER A 124 -0.70 8.52 0.82
N GLU A 125 -1.41 8.66 1.95
CA GLU A 125 -0.79 8.62 3.28
C GLU A 125 -0.09 7.28 3.55
N THR A 126 -0.62 6.20 2.98
CA THR A 126 0.01 4.88 3.08
C THR A 126 1.31 4.82 2.28
N ALA A 127 1.41 5.49 1.14
CA ALA A 127 2.65 5.61 0.37
C ALA A 127 3.70 6.43 1.14
N VAL A 128 3.27 7.48 1.85
CA VAL A 128 4.11 8.23 2.79
C VAL A 128 4.66 7.32 3.89
N LEU A 129 3.79 6.54 4.53
CA LEU A 129 4.17 5.58 5.56
C LEU A 129 5.15 4.52 5.01
N THR A 130 4.85 4.01 3.83
CA THR A 130 5.65 3.03 3.11
C THR A 130 7.06 3.55 2.80
N ARG A 131 7.19 4.83 2.42
CA ARG A 131 8.50 5.50 2.29
C ARG A 131 9.22 5.60 3.63
N ALA A 132 8.54 6.06 4.68
CA ALA A 132 9.14 6.19 6.02
C ALA A 132 9.65 4.84 6.55
N ILE A 133 8.94 3.75 6.29
CA ILE A 133 9.38 2.39 6.64
C ILE A 133 10.68 2.01 5.94
N ARG A 134 10.83 2.32 4.63
CA ARG A 134 12.07 2.06 3.90
C ARG A 134 13.24 2.86 4.45
N GLU A 135 13.03 4.16 4.70
CA GLU A 135 14.05 5.04 5.27
C GLU A 135 14.49 4.56 6.65
N LEU A 136 13.53 4.23 7.51
CA LEU A 136 13.79 3.71 8.86
C LEU A 136 14.51 2.36 8.82
N THR A 137 14.15 1.49 7.88
CA THR A 137 14.81 0.19 7.70
C THR A 137 16.27 0.35 7.26
N ALA A 138 16.53 1.35 6.40
CA ALA A 138 17.88 1.64 5.89
C ALA A 138 18.75 2.36 6.93
N ASN A 139 18.17 3.27 7.71
CA ASN A 139 18.86 4.04 8.74
C ASN A 139 17.98 4.18 9.99
N PRO A 140 18.08 3.25 10.97
CA PRO A 140 17.28 3.31 12.19
C PRO A 140 17.52 4.56 13.06
N ASP A 141 18.70 5.18 12.96
CA ASP A 141 19.09 6.34 13.78
C ASP A 141 18.18 7.56 13.53
N ILE A 142 17.53 7.64 12.34
CA ILE A 142 16.58 8.71 12.03
C ILE A 142 15.39 8.73 13.01
N TRP A 143 15.05 7.59 13.61
CA TRP A 143 14.00 7.50 14.61
C TRP A 143 14.40 8.20 15.91
N ALA A 144 15.60 7.91 16.41
CA ALA A 144 16.14 8.54 17.61
C ALA A 144 16.39 10.04 17.39
N ALA A 145 16.83 10.44 16.20
CA ALA A 145 16.99 11.86 15.86
C ALA A 145 15.63 12.59 15.83
N ALA A 146 14.61 12.00 15.19
CA ALA A 146 13.28 12.59 15.11
C ALA A 146 12.52 12.57 16.44
N TYR A 147 12.79 11.58 17.30
CA TYR A 147 12.11 11.37 18.57
C TYR A 147 13.11 11.07 19.71
N PRO A 148 13.92 12.05 20.15
CA PRO A 148 15.06 11.79 21.05
C PRO A 148 14.69 11.26 22.43
N THR A 149 13.46 11.49 22.87
CA THR A 149 12.97 11.11 24.21
C THR A 149 11.87 10.06 24.15
N ILE A 150 11.64 9.41 22.99
CA ILE A 150 10.59 8.41 22.89
C ILE A 150 11.07 7.09 23.50
N GLU A 151 10.37 6.68 24.55
CA GLU A 151 10.59 5.36 25.17
C GLU A 151 9.58 4.34 24.65
N GLN A 152 8.39 4.81 24.24
CA GLN A 152 7.28 3.94 23.89
C GLN A 152 6.41 4.52 22.77
N LEU A 153 6.01 3.65 21.84
CA LEU A 153 5.02 3.87 20.80
C LEU A 153 3.78 3.03 21.10
N VAL A 154 2.65 3.70 21.38
CA VAL A 154 1.37 3.03 21.67
C VAL A 154 0.38 3.26 20.53
N VAL A 155 -0.12 2.17 19.94
CA VAL A 155 -1.26 2.19 19.00
C VAL A 155 -2.49 1.68 19.73
N ALA A 156 -3.40 2.59 20.08
CA ALA A 156 -4.56 2.28 20.90
C ALA A 156 -5.88 2.27 20.13
N GLY A 157 -6.76 1.34 20.51
CA GLY A 157 -8.12 1.24 19.98
C GLY A 157 -8.19 0.76 18.54
N ALA A 158 -7.13 0.09 18.04
CA ALA A 158 -7.08 -0.45 16.70
C ALA A 158 -8.15 -1.54 16.52
N SER A 159 -8.96 -1.37 15.48
CA SER A 159 -9.99 -2.33 15.06
C SER A 159 -9.66 -3.08 13.78
N MET A 160 -8.65 -2.59 13.07
CA MET A 160 -8.02 -3.17 11.90
C MET A 160 -6.54 -2.80 11.97
N LEU A 161 -5.68 -3.70 11.49
CA LEU A 161 -4.27 -3.43 11.27
C LEU A 161 -4.01 -3.54 9.78
N THR A 162 -3.56 -2.45 9.16
CA THR A 162 -3.18 -2.45 7.74
C THR A 162 -1.77 -3.02 7.61
N ALA A 163 -1.47 -3.64 6.47
CA ALA A 163 -0.14 -4.22 6.22
C ALA A 163 1.00 -3.19 6.43
N PRO A 164 0.92 -1.94 5.94
CA PRO A 164 1.96 -0.95 6.19
C PRO A 164 2.06 -0.48 7.64
N LEU A 165 0.95 -0.43 8.39
CA LEU A 165 1.01 -0.12 9.82
C LEU A 165 1.69 -1.24 10.60
N GLU A 166 1.37 -2.50 10.27
CA GLU A 166 2.07 -3.66 10.84
C GLU A 166 3.57 -3.59 10.57
N ASP A 167 3.97 -3.30 9.33
CA ASP A 167 5.38 -3.15 8.95
C ASP A 167 6.09 -2.07 9.75
N LEU A 168 5.49 -0.88 9.90
CA LEU A 168 6.07 0.18 10.71
C LEU A 168 6.29 -0.28 12.15
N LEU A 169 5.26 -0.87 12.77
CA LEU A 169 5.34 -1.31 14.16
C LEU A 169 6.43 -2.38 14.34
N ARG A 170 6.52 -3.31 13.40
CA ARG A 170 7.55 -4.36 13.40
C ARG A 170 8.96 -3.78 13.20
N VAL A 171 9.13 -2.82 12.30
CA VAL A 171 10.42 -2.16 12.07
C VAL A 171 10.84 -1.36 13.31
N VAL A 172 9.96 -0.55 13.90
CA VAL A 172 10.27 0.19 15.14
C VAL A 172 10.65 -0.79 16.24
N ALA A 173 9.82 -1.80 16.51
CA ALA A 173 10.06 -2.78 17.58
C ALA A 173 11.35 -3.61 17.42
N THR A 174 11.87 -3.74 16.20
CA THR A 174 13.04 -4.61 15.92
C THR A 174 14.30 -3.87 15.56
N ARG A 175 14.21 -2.59 15.18
CA ARG A 175 15.34 -1.78 14.71
C ARG A 175 15.66 -0.59 15.62
N THR A 176 14.80 -0.27 16.58
CA THR A 176 15.03 0.84 17.52
C THR A 176 14.89 0.37 18.97
N ASP A 177 15.28 1.22 19.91
CA ASP A 177 15.14 0.96 21.35
C ASP A 177 13.74 1.33 21.90
N THR A 178 12.77 1.65 21.03
CA THR A 178 11.43 2.06 21.43
C THR A 178 10.52 0.86 21.68
N ASP A 179 9.91 0.78 22.86
CA ASP A 179 8.88 -0.24 23.16
C ASP A 179 7.62 0.00 22.31
N VAL A 180 7.07 -1.06 21.72
CA VAL A 180 5.88 -0.95 20.86
C VAL A 180 4.71 -1.69 21.49
N GLN A 181 3.64 -0.97 21.81
CA GLN A 181 2.43 -1.52 22.40
C GLN A 181 1.23 -1.36 21.47
N LEU A 182 0.57 -2.48 21.16
CA LEU A 182 -0.64 -2.53 20.35
C LEU A 182 -1.85 -2.88 21.24
N CYS A 183 -2.69 -1.88 21.52
CA CYS A 183 -3.89 -2.04 22.34
C CYS A 183 -5.12 -2.23 21.44
N LEU A 184 -5.52 -3.48 21.26
CA LEU A 184 -6.60 -3.88 20.36
C LEU A 184 -7.99 -3.76 21.01
N ARG A 185 -9.03 -3.50 20.20
CA ARG A 185 -10.42 -3.53 20.69
C ARG A 185 -10.85 -4.94 21.02
N THR A 186 -11.67 -5.12 22.06
CA THR A 186 -12.13 -6.45 22.52
C THR A 186 -12.77 -7.30 21.43
N ALA A 187 -13.57 -6.70 20.54
CA ALA A 187 -14.30 -7.44 19.51
C ALA A 187 -13.41 -7.95 18.35
N SER A 188 -12.39 -7.19 17.95
CA SER A 188 -11.51 -7.51 16.82
C SER A 188 -10.13 -7.99 17.26
N GLY A 189 -9.77 -7.81 18.53
CA GLY A 189 -8.45 -8.05 19.07
C GLY A 189 -7.98 -9.50 18.96
N PRO A 190 -8.80 -10.51 19.30
CA PRO A 190 -8.39 -11.90 19.14
C PRO A 190 -8.02 -12.24 17.69
N ALA A 191 -8.84 -11.84 16.71
CA ALA A 191 -8.57 -12.10 15.29
C ALA A 191 -7.29 -11.40 14.79
N ILE A 192 -7.05 -10.16 15.23
CA ILE A 192 -5.83 -9.42 14.88
C ILE A 192 -4.59 -10.05 15.55
N ALA A 193 -4.70 -10.47 16.81
CA ALA A 193 -3.62 -11.14 17.52
C ALA A 193 -3.27 -12.49 16.86
N ASP A 194 -4.27 -13.29 16.51
CA ASP A 194 -4.08 -14.55 15.80
C ASP A 194 -3.39 -14.31 14.44
N HIS A 195 -3.85 -13.32 13.68
CA HIS A 195 -3.21 -12.91 12.43
C HIS A 195 -1.73 -12.56 12.63
N LEU A 196 -1.41 -11.69 13.60
CA LEU A 196 -0.03 -11.29 13.89
C LEU A 196 0.89 -12.47 14.26
N THR A 197 0.36 -13.49 14.92
CA THR A 197 1.14 -14.70 15.27
C THR A 197 1.37 -15.62 14.07
N GLN A 198 0.51 -15.57 13.06
CA GLN A 198 0.57 -16.43 11.87
C GLN A 198 1.29 -15.74 10.69
N THR A 199 1.31 -14.41 10.67
CA THR A 199 1.90 -13.62 9.59
C THR A 199 3.42 -13.54 9.70
N THR A 200 4.10 -14.04 8.68
CA THR A 200 5.55 -13.90 8.53
C THR A 200 5.90 -12.48 8.10
N ALA A 201 6.97 -11.91 8.67
CA ALA A 201 7.47 -10.61 8.24
C ALA A 201 7.82 -10.66 6.76
N VAL A 202 7.52 -9.61 6.02
CA VAL A 202 8.05 -9.45 4.66
C VAL A 202 9.50 -9.00 4.71
N ASP A 203 10.28 -9.42 3.72
CA ASP A 203 11.61 -8.87 3.51
C ASP A 203 11.52 -7.46 2.91
N ALA A 204 12.41 -6.56 3.31
CA ALA A 204 12.44 -5.17 2.83
C ALA A 204 11.06 -4.47 2.91
N PRO A 205 10.49 -4.34 4.13
CA PRO A 205 9.17 -3.74 4.33
C PRO A 205 9.10 -2.34 3.73
N GLY A 206 7.92 -2.00 3.23
CA GLY A 206 7.69 -0.77 2.50
C GLY A 206 8.22 -0.75 1.05
N THR A 207 8.73 -1.86 0.53
CA THR A 207 8.89 -2.02 -0.93
C THR A 207 7.51 -2.05 -1.60
N GLN A 208 7.36 -1.33 -2.73
CA GLN A 208 6.16 -1.38 -3.56
C GLN A 208 6.53 -1.90 -4.96
N GLY A 209 5.60 -2.62 -5.60
CA GLY A 209 5.78 -3.11 -6.95
C GLY A 209 4.47 -3.33 -7.68
N VAL A 210 4.58 -3.92 -8.87
CA VAL A 210 3.43 -4.29 -9.71
C VAL A 210 3.28 -5.80 -9.72
N PHE A 211 2.07 -6.29 -9.50
CA PHE A 211 1.76 -7.70 -9.67
C PHE A 211 1.61 -8.02 -11.16
N SER A 212 2.43 -8.95 -11.65
CA SER A 212 2.43 -9.33 -13.06
C SER A 212 1.64 -10.62 -13.26
N TRP A 213 0.62 -10.55 -14.10
CA TRP A 213 -0.21 -11.69 -14.50
C TRP A 213 -0.66 -11.49 -15.95
N ARG A 214 -0.31 -12.47 -16.79
CA ARG A 214 -0.61 -12.62 -18.21
C ARG A 214 -0.25 -11.47 -19.14
#